data_AF-A0A2T2X355-F1
#
_entry.id   AF-A0A2T2X355-F1
#
_cell.length_a   1.000
_cell.length_b   1.000
_cell.length_c   1.000
_cell.angle_alpha   90.00
_cell.angle_beta   90.00
_cell.angle_gamma   90.00
#
_symmetry.space_group_name_H-M   'P 1'
#
loop_
_entity.id
_entity.type
_entity.pdbx_description
1 polymer ?
#
loop_
_entity_poly.entity_id
_entity_poly.type
_entity_poly.pdbx_seq_one_letter_code
_entity_poly.pdbx_strand_id
1 'polypeptide(L)'
;MEGGQVVKVTKDKQGQVAREVLTKKWSDWVDYWAVDFDFERRQEIIRVVDADGTEREVWTGNYIFENEWQSFRTRKDRALELTSAPHTYPRTGRYKIAVKVIDIFGIDTTKVVEVTVS
;
A
#
# COMPACT_ATOMS: atom_id res chain seq x y z
N MET A 1 22.89 -1.22 -1.65
CA MET A 1 22.63 0.22 -1.48
C MET A 1 23.96 0.90 -1.28
N GLU A 2 24.12 2.10 -1.82
CA GLU A 2 25.32 2.92 -1.61
C GLU A 2 24.84 4.31 -1.19
N GLY A 3 25.25 4.78 -0.01
CA GLY A 3 24.83 6.09 0.52
C GLY A 3 23.31 6.27 0.70
N GLY A 4 22.56 5.20 0.95
CA GLY A 4 21.09 5.26 1.08
C GLY A 4 20.35 5.33 -0.26
N GLN A 5 21.01 5.09 -1.39
CA GLN A 5 20.39 4.96 -2.71
C GLN A 5 20.47 3.53 -3.23
N VAL A 6 19.48 3.13 -4.03
CA VAL A 6 19.54 1.88 -4.79
C VAL A 6 20.28 2.13 -6.09
N VAL A 7 21.38 1.40 -6.27
CA VAL A 7 22.24 1.47 -7.46
C VAL A 7 22.19 0.14 -8.18
N LYS A 8 21.83 0.17 -9.47
CA LYS A 8 21.96 -0.96 -10.38
C LYS A 8 23.39 -1.01 -10.89
N VAL A 9 24.07 -2.13 -10.68
CA VAL A 9 25.42 -2.37 -11.17
C VAL A 9 25.34 -3.38 -12.30
N THR A 10 25.84 -3.02 -13.47
CA THR A 10 25.92 -3.90 -14.65
C THR A 10 27.36 -4.02 -15.10
N LYS A 11 27.81 -5.25 -15.38
CA LYS A 11 29.16 -5.53 -15.88
C LYS A 11 29.05 -6.08 -17.29
N ASP A 12 29.78 -5.50 -18.24
CA ASP A 12 29.85 -6.02 -19.61
C ASP A 12 30.88 -7.16 -19.74
N LYS A 13 30.94 -7.80 -20.92
CA LYS A 13 31.88 -8.90 -21.19
C LYS A 13 33.35 -8.45 -21.20
N GLN A 14 33.60 -7.15 -21.38
CA GLN A 14 34.91 -6.50 -21.40
C GLN A 14 35.36 -6.08 -19.99
N GLY A 15 34.52 -6.29 -18.98
CA GLY A 15 34.83 -5.99 -17.59
C GLY A 15 34.54 -4.56 -17.15
N GLN A 16 33.96 -3.71 -18.01
CA GLN A 16 33.51 -2.38 -17.60
C GLN A 16 32.28 -2.50 -16.70
N VAL A 17 32.27 -1.70 -15.64
CA VAL A 17 31.20 -1.64 -14.64
C VAL A 17 30.42 -0.34 -14.82
N ALA A 18 29.17 -0.45 -15.23
CA ALA A 18 28.21 0.65 -15.24
C ALA A 18 27.42 0.67 -13.92
N ARG A 19 27.22 1.87 -13.36
CA ARG A 19 26.41 2.11 -12.15
C ARG A 19 25.29 3.08 -12.49
N GLU A 20 24.07 2.73 -12.14
CA GLU A 20 22.88 3.56 -12.36
C GLU A 20 22.11 3.74 -11.05
N VAL A 21 21.93 4.97 -10.60
CA VAL A 21 21.09 5.30 -9.43
C VAL A 21 19.62 5.20 -9.83
N LEU A 22 18.89 4.30 -9.16
CA LEU A 22 17.46 4.04 -9.42
C LEU A 22 16.52 4.87 -8.54
N THR A 23 16.99 5.40 -7.42
CA THR A 23 16.20 6.18 -6.46
C THR A 23 16.61 7.66 -6.52
N LYS A 24 15.97 8.44 -7.38
CA LYS A 24 16.29 9.86 -7.61
C LYS A 24 15.32 10.81 -6.91
N LYS A 25 14.07 10.39 -6.73
CA LYS A 25 13.01 11.10 -6.00
C LYS A 25 12.35 10.18 -4.97
N TRP A 26 11.67 10.75 -3.98
CA TRP A 26 11.06 9.98 -2.89
C TRP A 26 10.12 8.87 -3.40
N SER A 27 9.36 9.13 -4.46
CA SER A 27 8.41 8.15 -5.01
C SER A 27 9.12 6.90 -5.55
N ASP A 28 10.42 6.99 -5.86
CA ASP A 28 11.19 5.85 -6.39
C ASP A 28 11.41 4.73 -5.39
N TRP A 29 11.11 4.98 -4.12
CA TRP A 29 11.06 3.98 -3.07
C TRP A 29 9.74 3.21 -3.02
N VAL A 30 8.72 3.64 -3.76
CA VAL A 30 7.38 3.03 -3.76
C VAL A 30 7.17 2.20 -5.02
N ASP A 31 6.93 0.90 -4.85
CA ASP A 31 6.59 0.00 -5.95
C ASP A 31 5.07 -0.16 -6.12
N TYR A 32 4.31 -0.09 -5.04
CA TYR A 32 2.85 -0.22 -5.04
C TYR A 32 2.24 0.69 -3.99
N TRP A 33 1.07 1.25 -4.27
CA TRP A 33 0.21 1.81 -3.24
C TRP A 33 -1.26 1.69 -3.61
N ALA A 34 -2.11 1.70 -2.59
CA ALA A 34 -3.54 1.54 -2.71
C ALA A 34 -4.30 2.41 -1.70
N VAL A 35 -5.56 2.66 -2.02
CA VAL A 35 -6.50 3.45 -1.23
C VAL A 35 -7.76 2.65 -0.96
N ASP A 36 -8.19 2.70 0.30
CA ASP A 36 -9.51 2.36 0.79
C ASP A 36 -10.15 3.68 1.26
N PHE A 37 -11.23 4.10 0.62
CA PHE A 37 -11.89 5.37 0.88
C PHE A 37 -12.83 5.33 2.09
N ASP A 38 -13.13 4.15 2.64
CA ASP A 38 -14.00 3.96 3.81
C ASP A 38 -13.55 2.76 4.66
N PHE A 39 -12.35 2.86 5.23
CA PHE A 39 -11.65 1.74 5.87
C PHE A 39 -12.40 1.08 7.03
N GLU A 40 -13.28 1.82 7.73
CA GLU A 40 -14.05 1.25 8.84
C GLU A 40 -15.35 0.57 8.40
N ARG A 41 -15.59 0.45 7.10
CA ARG A 41 -16.82 -0.13 6.54
C ARG A 41 -16.98 -1.62 6.85
N ARG A 42 -15.88 -2.38 6.84
CA ARG A 42 -15.91 -3.85 6.98
C ARG A 42 -15.05 -4.33 8.13
N GLN A 43 -15.71 -4.74 9.22
CA GLN A 43 -15.04 -5.37 10.36
C GLN A 43 -14.38 -6.70 9.96
N GLU A 44 -13.17 -6.95 10.47
CA GLU A 44 -12.52 -8.25 10.35
C GLU A 44 -13.13 -9.22 11.37
N ILE A 45 -13.94 -10.17 10.89
CA ILE A 45 -14.59 -11.18 11.71
C ILE A 45 -13.89 -12.53 11.54
N ILE A 46 -13.51 -13.16 12.65
CA ILE A 46 -12.98 -14.52 12.69
C ILE A 46 -13.98 -15.48 13.31
N ARG A 47 -13.87 -16.76 12.97
CA ARG A 47 -14.63 -17.84 13.60
C ARG A 47 -13.78 -18.51 14.66
N VAL A 48 -14.29 -18.57 15.88
CA VAL A 48 -13.64 -19.24 17.02
C VAL A 48 -14.48 -20.45 17.40
N VAL A 49 -13.82 -21.58 17.63
CA VAL A 49 -14.44 -22.80 18.15
C VAL A 49 -14.05 -22.94 19.62
N ASP A 50 -15.03 -22.90 20.51
CA ASP A 50 -14.83 -23.05 21.94
C ASP A 50 -14.63 -24.55 22.32
N ALA A 51 -14.21 -24.81 23.55
CA ALA A 51 -13.81 -26.16 23.99
C ALA A 51 -14.95 -27.20 23.98
N ASP A 52 -16.20 -26.74 24.00
CA ASP A 52 -17.41 -27.56 23.91
C ASP A 52 -17.84 -27.83 22.45
N GLY A 53 -17.10 -27.31 21.47
CA GLY A 53 -17.43 -27.42 20.04
C GLY A 53 -18.37 -26.34 19.52
N THR A 54 -18.79 -25.38 20.36
CA THR A 54 -19.61 -24.24 19.93
C THR A 54 -18.78 -23.29 19.07
N GLU A 55 -19.36 -22.82 17.95
CA GLU A 55 -18.70 -21.87 17.06
C GLU A 55 -19.30 -20.48 17.19
N ARG A 56 -18.46 -19.45 17.27
CA ARG A 56 -18.90 -18.05 17.33
C ARG A 56 -18.05 -17.14 16.46
N GLU A 57 -18.70 -16.11 15.92
CA GLU A 57 -18.06 -15.03 15.17
C GLU A 57 -17.61 -13.93 16.12
N VAL A 58 -16.38 -13.47 15.95
CA VAL A 58 -15.75 -12.48 16.82
C VAL A 58 -15.07 -11.43 15.97
N TRP A 59 -15.40 -10.17 16.22
CA TRP A 59 -14.63 -9.06 15.66
C TRP A 59 -13.24 -9.00 16.29
N THR A 60 -12.21 -8.90 15.47
CA THR A 60 -10.81 -8.84 15.94
C THR A 60 -10.42 -7.48 16.50
N GLY A 61 -11.25 -6.45 16.31
CA GLY A 61 -10.90 -5.05 16.55
C GLY A 61 -10.28 -4.34 15.33
N ASN A 62 -9.98 -5.08 14.26
CA ASN A 62 -9.45 -4.52 13.01
C ASN A 62 -10.53 -4.44 11.92
N TYR A 63 -10.20 -3.77 10.83
CA TYR A 63 -11.04 -3.70 9.63
C TYR A 63 -10.32 -4.32 8.44
N ILE A 64 -11.10 -4.86 7.52
CA ILE A 64 -10.61 -5.39 6.25
C ILE A 64 -10.29 -4.22 5.34
N PHE A 65 -9.05 -4.15 4.85
CA PHE A 65 -8.68 -3.21 3.81
C PHE A 65 -9.36 -3.59 2.49
N GLU A 66 -10.24 -2.74 1.99
CA GLU A 66 -10.91 -2.89 0.71
C GLU A 66 -10.14 -2.12 -0.36
N ASN A 67 -9.56 -2.84 -1.31
CA ASN A 67 -8.79 -2.22 -2.40
C ASN A 67 -9.72 -1.57 -3.42
N GLU A 68 -10.03 -0.29 -3.22
CA GLU A 68 -10.91 0.46 -4.12
C GLU A 68 -10.15 1.16 -5.24
N TRP A 69 -8.88 1.52 -5.00
CA TRP A 69 -7.98 2.06 -6.00
C TRP A 69 -6.53 1.65 -5.73
N GLN A 70 -5.73 1.45 -6.78
CA GLN A 70 -4.30 1.13 -6.64
C GLN A 70 -3.47 1.60 -7.84
N SER A 71 -2.18 1.85 -7.60
CA SER A 71 -1.16 2.06 -8.63
C SER A 71 0.11 1.32 -8.29
N PHE A 72 0.80 0.80 -9.30
CA PHE A 72 2.02 0.03 -9.13
C PHE A 72 2.94 0.15 -10.33
N ARG A 73 4.23 -0.04 -10.07
CA ARG A 73 5.28 -0.08 -11.09
C ARG A 73 5.45 -1.50 -11.60
N THR A 74 5.88 -1.62 -12.84
CA THR A 74 6.35 -2.89 -13.41
C THR A 74 7.82 -2.78 -13.81
N ARG A 75 8.42 -3.92 -14.17
CA ARG A 75 9.78 -3.91 -14.74
C ARG A 75 9.87 -3.12 -16.05
N LYS A 76 8.78 -3.07 -16.82
CA LYS A 76 8.71 -2.39 -18.12
C LYS A 76 8.34 -0.92 -17.98
N ASP A 77 7.40 -0.61 -17.09
CA ASP A 77 6.92 0.74 -16.81
C ASP A 77 7.19 1.12 -15.37
N ARG A 78 8.05 2.13 -15.20
CA ARG A 78 8.48 2.62 -13.88
C ARG A 78 7.69 3.85 -13.43
N ALA A 79 6.70 4.29 -14.21
CA ALA A 79 5.78 5.34 -13.79
C ALA A 79 4.91 4.85 -12.63
N LEU A 80 4.63 5.76 -11.70
CA LEU A 80 3.70 5.53 -10.59
C LEU A 80 2.74 6.71 -10.56
N GLU A 81 1.45 6.42 -10.64
CA GLU A 81 0.42 7.44 -10.49
C GLU A 81 0.35 7.83 -9.02
N LEU A 82 0.48 9.12 -8.72
CA LEU A 82 0.50 9.65 -7.36
C LEU A 82 -0.84 10.30 -6.96
N THR A 83 -1.86 10.15 -7.80
CA THR A 83 -3.20 10.70 -7.59
C THR A 83 -4.20 9.57 -7.76
N SER A 84 -5.03 9.33 -6.75
CA SER A 84 -6.08 8.33 -6.87
C SER A 84 -7.17 8.78 -7.85
N ALA A 85 -8.04 7.85 -8.23
CA ALA A 85 -9.33 8.24 -8.77
C ALA A 85 -10.07 9.14 -7.75
N PRO A 86 -10.87 10.13 -8.21
CA PRO A 86 -11.71 10.91 -7.32
C PRO A 86 -12.80 10.02 -6.70
N HIS A 87 -13.07 10.23 -5.41
CA HIS A 87 -14.13 9.56 -4.68
C HIS A 87 -15.17 10.58 -4.22
N THR A 88 -16.46 10.30 -4.45
CA THR A 88 -17.56 11.18 -4.03
C THR A 88 -18.31 10.52 -2.89
N TYR A 89 -18.33 11.18 -1.74
CA TYR A 89 -19.08 10.71 -0.58
C TYR A 89 -20.56 11.14 -0.69
N PRO A 90 -21.51 10.20 -0.56
CA PRO A 90 -22.93 10.51 -0.73
C PRO A 90 -23.54 11.27 0.44
N ARG A 91 -22.87 11.28 1.61
CA ARG A 91 -23.35 11.93 2.83
C ARG A 91 -22.23 12.77 3.43
N THR A 92 -22.62 13.86 4.09
CA THR A 92 -21.73 14.60 4.98
C THR A 92 -21.36 13.73 6.17
N GLY A 93 -20.13 13.82 6.64
CA GLY A 93 -19.68 13.01 7.77
C GLY A 93 -18.16 12.94 7.87
N ARG A 94 -17.71 12.16 8.86
CA ARG A 94 -16.30 11.80 9.02
C ARG A 94 -16.08 10.42 8.44
N TYR A 95 -15.05 10.31 7.63
CA TYR A 95 -14.62 9.07 6.97
C TYR A 95 -13.17 8.80 7.33
N LYS A 96 -12.79 7.52 7.41
CA LYS A 96 -11.39 7.12 7.59
C LYS A 96 -10.91 6.49 6.29
N ILE A 97 -9.95 7.14 5.67
CA ILE A 97 -9.29 6.67 4.46
C ILE A 97 -8.03 5.92 4.87
N ALA A 98 -7.84 4.70 4.39
CA ALA A 98 -6.57 3.99 4.58
C ALA A 98 -5.76 4.03 3.29
N VAL A 99 -4.47 4.35 3.44
CA VAL A 99 -3.48 4.31 2.36
C VAL A 99 -2.48 3.22 2.68
N LYS A 100 -2.38 2.21 1.82
CA LYS A 100 -1.38 1.14 1.90
C LYS A 100 -0.26 1.43 0.91
N VAL A 101 0.98 1.36 1.36
CA VAL A 101 2.19 1.55 0.55
C VAL A 101 3.07 0.32 0.70
N ILE A 102 3.62 -0.18 -0.41
CA ILE A 102 4.64 -1.22 -0.43
C ILE A 102 5.88 -0.63 -1.11
N ASP A 103 6.99 -0.68 -0.38
CA ASP A 103 8.26 -0.18 -0.88
C ASP A 103 8.98 -1.18 -1.80
N ILE A 104 10.10 -0.75 -2.39
CA ILE A 104 10.94 -1.56 -3.27
C ILE A 104 11.62 -2.78 -2.58
N PHE A 105 11.54 -2.87 -1.25
CA PHE A 105 11.98 -4.06 -0.48
C PHE A 105 10.81 -4.97 -0.10
N GLY A 106 9.59 -4.62 -0.48
CA GLY A 106 8.39 -5.36 -0.16
C GLY A 106 7.86 -5.11 1.25
N ILE A 107 8.36 -4.08 1.95
CA ILE A 107 7.81 -3.70 3.26
C ILE A 107 6.49 -3.00 3.01
N ASP A 108 5.42 -3.51 3.61
CA ASP A 108 4.11 -2.87 3.59
C ASP A 108 3.91 -1.96 4.80
N THR A 109 3.23 -0.84 4.58
CA THR A 109 2.84 0.09 5.64
C THR A 109 1.46 0.64 5.30
N THR A 110 0.57 0.69 6.30
CA THR A 110 -0.77 1.25 6.14
C THR A 110 -0.92 2.46 7.04
N LYS A 111 -1.41 3.57 6.49
CA LYS A 111 -1.72 4.78 7.25
C LYS A 111 -3.18 5.14 7.09
N VAL A 112 -3.87 5.34 8.21
CA VAL A 112 -5.25 5.81 8.24
C VAL A 112 -5.27 7.32 8.46
N VAL A 113 -6.09 8.02 7.67
CA VAL A 113 -6.31 9.47 7.71
C VAL A 113 -7.80 9.73 7.84
N GLU A 114 -8.19 10.60 8.76
CA GLU A 114 -9.57 11.03 8.91
C GLU A 114 -9.87 12.22 8.00
N VAL A 115 -10.98 12.18 7.29
CA VAL A 115 -11.46 13.25 6.40
C VAL A 115 -12.88 13.63 6.78
N THR A 116 -13.15 14.92 6.86
CA THR A 116 -14.51 15.45 7.07
C THR A 116 -15.07 15.97 5.76
N VAL A 117 -16.24 15.47 5.37
CA VAL A 117 -17.02 15.93 4.22
C VAL A 117 -18.19 16.75 4.74
N SER A 118 -18.27 18.02 4.31
CA SER A 118 -19.26 19.02 4.73
C SER A 118 -20.10 19.50 3.58
#